data_AF-A0A6B3FFS9-F1
#
_entry.id   AF-A0A6B3FFS9-F1
#
_cell.length_a   1.000
_cell.length_b   1.000
_cell.length_c   1.000
_cell.angle_alpha   90.00
_cell.angle_beta   90.00
_cell.angle_gamma   90.00
#
_symmetry.space_group_name_H-M   'P 1'
#
loop_
_entity.id
_entity.type
_entity.pdbx_description
1 polymer ?
#
loop_
_entity_poly.entity_id
_entity_poly.type
_entity_poly.pdbx_seq_one_letter_code
_entity_poly.pdbx_strand_id
1 'polypeptide(L)'
;MSHPTGRHTHWGGLPVHDFPLLEEEVPASLPAADAVAWRLSVEDYYENELGNWARTFARFAETVDLSQVRALLVGVWPEACLVDT
;
A
#
# COMPACT_ATOMS: atom_id res chain seq x y z
N MET A 1 -1.10 20.75 -16.06
CA MET A 1 -2.02 19.68 -16.50
C MET A 1 -2.25 18.79 -15.30
N SER A 2 -3.48 18.72 -14.74
CA SER A 2 -3.78 17.72 -13.71
C SER A 2 -3.79 16.36 -14.37
N HIS A 3 -2.76 15.55 -14.14
CA HIS A 3 -2.86 14.13 -14.39
C HIS A 3 -3.95 13.58 -13.46
N PRO A 4 -5.01 12.93 -13.96
CA PRO A 4 -5.87 12.15 -13.09
C PRO A 4 -5.01 10.98 -12.59
N THR A 5 -4.47 11.11 -11.37
CA THR A 5 -3.93 9.97 -10.62
C THR A 5 -5.12 9.07 -10.29
N GLY A 6 -5.53 8.26 -11.28
CA GLY A 6 -6.61 7.31 -11.16
C GLY A 6 -6.24 6.23 -10.16
N ARG A 7 -6.42 6.52 -8.88
CA ARG A 7 -6.17 5.58 -7.80
C ARG A 7 -7.04 4.34 -8.02
N HIS A 8 -6.42 3.19 -8.21
CA HIS A 8 -7.16 1.94 -8.36
C HIS A 8 -8.01 1.70 -7.11
N THR A 9 -9.33 1.54 -7.32
CA THR A 9 -10.30 1.17 -6.29
C THR A 9 -10.60 -0.33 -6.31
N HIS A 10 -10.28 -1.02 -7.40
CA HIS A 10 -10.41 -2.48 -7.57
C HIS A 10 -9.22 -3.04 -8.34
N TRP A 11 -8.87 -4.29 -8.05
CA TRP A 11 -7.85 -5.04 -8.77
C TRP A 11 -8.16 -6.54 -8.71
N GLY A 12 -8.08 -7.24 -9.84
CA GLY A 12 -8.34 -8.69 -9.88
C GLY A 12 -9.73 -9.10 -9.39
N GLY A 13 -10.73 -8.23 -9.51
CA GLY A 13 -12.09 -8.47 -9.02
C GLY A 13 -12.28 -8.22 -7.52
N LEU A 14 -11.26 -7.75 -6.80
CA LEU A 14 -11.31 -7.42 -5.38
C LEU A 14 -11.30 -5.89 -5.18
N PRO A 15 -11.99 -5.37 -4.15
CA PRO A 15 -11.84 -3.98 -3.75
C PRO A 15 -10.42 -3.75 -3.21
N VAL A 16 -9.83 -2.60 -3.51
CA VAL A 16 -8.51 -2.23 -2.99
C VAL A 16 -8.66 -1.68 -1.58
N HIS A 17 -7.86 -2.19 -0.65
CA HIS A 17 -7.75 -1.70 0.72
C HIS A 17 -6.33 -1.24 1.01
N ASP A 18 -6.22 -0.08 1.63
CA ASP A 18 -4.94 0.51 2.01
C ASP A 18 -4.53 0.00 3.38
N PHE A 19 -3.35 -0.62 3.45
CA PHE A 19 -2.77 -0.92 4.74
C PHE A 19 -2.22 0.37 5.37
N PRO A 20 -2.39 0.57 6.69
CA PRO A 20 -1.92 1.78 7.36
C PRO A 20 -0.41 2.02 7.18
N LEU A 21 -0.05 3.29 7.01
CA LEU A 21 1.35 3.75 6.97
C LEU A 21 2.02 3.52 8.34
N LEU A 22 3.36 3.55 8.40
CA LEU A 22 4.11 3.20 9.61
C LEU A 22 3.78 4.10 10.82
N GLU A 23 3.46 5.36 10.55
CA GLU A 23 3.07 6.39 11.49
C GLU A 23 1.59 6.31 11.91
N GLU A 24 0.77 5.53 11.20
CA GLU A 24 -0.64 5.31 11.50
C GLU A 24 -0.83 4.08 12.40
N GLU A 25 -1.83 4.10 13.28
CA GLU A 25 -2.20 2.92 14.07
C GLU A 25 -2.89 1.85 13.21
N VAL A 26 -2.66 0.56 13.50
CA VAL A 26 -3.44 -0.51 12.86
C VAL A 26 -4.84 -0.52 13.47
N PRO A 27 -5.92 -0.45 12.67
CA PRO A 27 -7.27 -0.60 13.16
C PRO A 27 -7.46 -1.92 13.93
N ALA A 28 -8.32 -1.90 14.96
CA ALA A 28 -8.64 -3.09 15.75
C ALA A 28 -9.21 -4.26 14.91
N SER A 29 -9.75 -3.95 13.74
CA SER A 29 -10.22 -4.94 12.77
C SER A 29 -9.79 -4.55 11.36
N LEU A 30 -9.15 -5.48 10.67
CA LEU A 30 -8.86 -5.40 9.24
C LEU A 30 -9.77 -6.34 8.45
N PRO A 31 -9.94 -6.10 7.13
CA PRO A 31 -10.58 -7.07 6.25
C PRO A 31 -9.87 -8.44 6.29
N ALA A 32 -10.60 -9.50 5.95
CA ALA A 32 -9.99 -10.81 5.73
C ALA A 32 -8.92 -10.70 4.63
N ALA A 33 -7.81 -11.40 4.81
CA ALA A 33 -6.64 -11.32 3.95
C ALA A 33 -6.93 -11.61 2.47
N ASP A 34 -7.93 -12.46 2.18
CA ASP A 34 -8.33 -12.89 0.85
C ASP A 34 -9.50 -12.10 0.25
N ALA A 35 -10.11 -11.19 1.01
CA ALA A 35 -11.30 -10.43 0.62
C ALA A 35 -10.99 -9.13 -0.13
N VAL A 36 -9.73 -8.68 -0.12
CA VAL A 36 -9.31 -7.39 -0.69
C VAL A 36 -8.02 -7.53 -1.48
N ALA A 37 -7.80 -6.58 -2.38
CA ALA A 37 -6.48 -6.32 -2.94
C ALA A 37 -5.75 -5.34 -2.03
N TRP A 38 -4.68 -5.77 -1.36
CA TRP A 38 -3.95 -4.96 -0.41
C TRP A 38 -3.05 -3.96 -1.13
N ARG A 39 -3.04 -2.71 -0.69
CA ARG A 39 -2.08 -1.70 -1.14
C ARG A 39 -1.15 -1.32 0.00
N LEU A 40 0.15 -1.46 -0.26
CA LEU A 40 1.21 -0.95 0.60
C LEU A 40 1.81 0.29 -0.05
N SER A 41 1.78 1.40 0.68
CA SER A 41 2.37 2.67 0.28
C SER A 41 3.44 3.08 1.31
N VAL A 42 4.38 3.91 0.88
CA VAL A 42 5.31 4.62 1.76
C VAL A 42 5.21 6.09 1.41
N GLU A 43 5.31 6.96 2.41
CA GLU A 43 5.10 8.41 2.25
C GLU A 43 6.15 9.04 1.33
N ASP A 44 7.42 8.63 1.42
CA ASP A 44 8.50 9.19 0.60
C ASP A 44 9.34 8.09 -0.11
N TYR A 45 9.54 8.28 -1.42
CA TYR A 45 10.44 7.44 -2.23
C TYR A 45 11.91 7.62 -1.84
N TYR A 46 12.33 8.80 -1.41
CA TYR A 46 13.70 9.08 -0.96
C TYR A 46 13.99 8.44 0.41
N GLU A 47 12.95 8.18 1.22
CA GLU A 47 13.06 7.34 2.42
C GLU A 47 13.13 5.84 2.11
N ASN A 48 13.05 5.41 0.84
CA ASN A 48 13.35 4.02 0.48
C ASN A 48 14.81 3.66 0.84
N GLU A 49 15.73 4.64 0.86
CA GLU A 49 17.11 4.44 1.33
C GLU A 49 17.19 4.05 2.82
N LEU A 50 16.12 4.28 3.60
CA LEU A 50 16.03 3.98 5.04
C LEU A 50 15.27 2.68 5.36
N GLY A 51 14.81 1.92 4.37
CA GLY A 51 14.16 0.62 4.59
C GLY A 51 12.70 0.69 5.07
N ASN A 52 12.03 1.83 4.95
CA ASN A 52 10.64 2.01 5.35
C ASN A 52 9.67 1.07 4.60
N TRP A 53 9.95 0.75 3.34
CA TRP A 53 9.17 -0.27 2.63
C TRP A 53 9.29 -1.65 3.27
N ALA A 54 10.51 -2.09 3.60
CA ALA A 54 10.74 -3.38 4.24
C ALA A 54 10.08 -3.45 5.62
N ARG A 55 10.12 -2.36 6.39
CA ARG A 55 9.42 -2.25 7.68
C ARG A 55 7.90 -2.29 7.52
N THR A 56 7.35 -1.61 6.50
CA THR A 56 5.93 -1.64 6.17
C THR A 56 5.48 -3.05 5.79
N PHE A 57 6.26 -3.72 4.93
CA PHE A 57 5.98 -5.10 4.55
C PHE A 57 6.08 -6.07 5.74
N ALA A 58 7.08 -5.91 6.61
CA ALA A 58 7.21 -6.72 7.82
C ALA A 58 5.99 -6.55 8.75
N ARG A 59 5.59 -5.30 9.01
CA ARG A 59 4.38 -5.01 9.78
C ARG A 59 3.12 -5.60 9.16
N PHE A 60 3.00 -5.52 7.83
CA PHE A 60 1.91 -6.16 7.10
C PHE A 60 1.93 -7.69 7.28
N ALA A 61 3.09 -8.33 7.15
CA ALA A 61 3.25 -9.77 7.31
C ALA A 61 2.98 -10.27 8.74
N GLU A 62 3.22 -9.43 9.75
CA GLU A 62 2.87 -9.73 11.15
C GLU A 62 1.35 -9.60 11.41
N THR A 63 0.65 -8.82 10.59
CA THR A 63 -0.77 -8.48 10.82
C THR A 63 -1.73 -9.27 9.92
N VAL A 64 -1.32 -9.60 8.70
CA VAL A 64 -2.14 -10.21 7.66
C VAL A 64 -1.56 -11.57 7.28
N ASP A 65 -2.41 -12.60 7.24
CA ASP A 65 -2.00 -13.93 6.79
C ASP A 65 -1.66 -13.92 5.29
N LEU A 66 -0.35 -13.87 5.00
CA LEU A 66 0.18 -13.83 3.63
C LEU A 66 -0.21 -15.05 2.79
N SER A 67 -0.53 -16.19 3.41
CA SER A 67 -0.94 -17.39 2.67
C SER A 67 -2.30 -17.24 2.00
N GLN A 68 -3.10 -16.27 2.46
CA GLN A 68 -4.45 -15.99 1.98
C GLN A 68 -4.51 -14.76 1.06
N VAL A 69 -3.45 -13.93 1.01
CA VAL A 69 -3.41 -12.71 0.20
C VAL A 69 -3.53 -13.06 -1.29
N ARG A 70 -4.54 -12.50 -1.96
CA ARG A 70 -4.81 -12.75 -3.39
C ARG A 70 -4.23 -11.71 -4.34
N ALA A 71 -4.01 -10.48 -3.85
CA ALA A 71 -3.44 -9.40 -4.63
C ALA A 71 -2.72 -8.40 -3.72
N LEU A 72 -1.53 -7.95 -4.15
CA LEU A 72 -0.72 -6.94 -3.49
C LEU A 72 -0.35 -5.86 -4.52
N LEU A 73 -0.76 -4.63 -4.26
CA LEU A 73 -0.40 -3.43 -5.02
C LEU A 73 0.75 -2.74 -4.28
N VAL A 74 1.83 -2.48 -5.02
CA VAL A 74 3.00 -1.76 -4.54
C VAL A 74 3.17 -0.52 -5.41
N GLY A 75 3.40 0.64 -4.80
CA GLY A 75 3.87 1.82 -5.53
C GLY A 75 2.82 2.85 -5.94
N VAL A 76 1.87 3.17 -5.04
CA VAL A 76 1.11 4.43 -5.19
C VAL A 76 1.86 5.52 -4.44
N TRP A 77 2.87 6.10 -5.10
CA TRP A 77 3.66 7.21 -4.59
C TRP A 77 3.09 8.54 -5.11
N PRO A 78 2.61 9.45 -4.24
CA PRO A 78 2.07 10.74 -4.68
C PRO A 78 3.10 11.63 -5.39
N GLU A 79 4.37 11.63 -4.97
CA GLU A 79 5.40 12.54 -5.50
C GLU A 79 6.22 11.98 -6.68
N ALA A 80 6.11 10.69 -7.01
CA ALA A 80 6.89 10.09 -8.12
C ALA A 80 6.52 10.64 -9.52
N CYS A 81 5.50 11.51 -9.61
CA CYS A 81 5.09 12.21 -10.82
C CYS A 81 5.63 13.65 -10.95
N LEU A 82 6.60 14.07 -10.13
CA LEU A 82 7.38 15.28 -10.46
C LEU A 82 8.43 14.93 -11.51
N VAL A 83 8.05 14.96 -12.79
CA VAL A 83 9.03 15.22 -13.84
C VAL A 83 9.50 16.67 -13.67
N ASP A 84 10.81 16.87 -13.49
CA ASP A 84 11.44 18.19 -13.53
C ASP A 84 10.89 18.98 -14.74
N THR A 85 10.37 20.17 -14.49
CA THR A 85 9.95 21.12 -15.53
C THR A 85 11.06 22.14 -15.76
#